data_AF-A0A533RNR6-F1
#
_entry.id   AF-A0A533RNR6-F1
#
_cell.length_a   1.000
_cell.length_b   1.000
_cell.length_c   1.000
_cell.angle_alpha   90.00
_cell.angle_beta   90.00
_cell.angle_gamma   90.00
#
_symmetry.space_group_name_H-M   'P 1'
#
loop_
_entity.id
_entity.type
_entity.pdbx_description
1 polymer ?
#
loop_
_entity_poly.entity_id
_entity_poly.type
_entity_poly.pdbx_seq_one_letter_code
_entity_poly.pdbx_strand_id
1 'polypeptide(L)'
;MRFLLCSLLLMLGGCQPLWRADAGPPREYAGAFGGALVWEGVVTMSDDVLILPGGSLTIRPGTEVRVVPAEGTQIDPEYFSSLTELLVRGRLAIEGTAAAPVRFTIVERPGVEEIAWAGITFDGAPGGTVRHAVIERAETGIRCVGSAPEIAGSELRRCRYGIIAQAGSHPRILDNRIEDGEGGVFCWRGSKPYLKGNRIAGHDEEGIFVDADSRPWLDRNTVTGNAIGLALYPRDLPFDANGIEGNAENLRLLGPDKP
;
A
#
# COMPACT_ATOMS: atom_id res chain seq x y z
N MET A 1 46.17 61.53 -31.64
CA MET A 1 45.91 61.03 -30.27
C MET A 1 44.41 60.93 -30.07
N ARG A 2 43.89 59.70 -30.01
CA ARG A 2 42.45 59.38 -29.88
C ARG A 2 42.01 59.56 -28.42
N PHE A 3 40.90 60.26 -28.20
CA PHE A 3 40.20 60.30 -26.91
C PHE A 3 39.28 59.07 -26.78
N LEU A 4 39.32 58.46 -25.60
CA LEU A 4 38.53 57.32 -25.16
C LEU A 4 37.08 57.78 -24.88
N LEU A 5 36.08 57.10 -25.44
CA LEU A 5 34.67 57.27 -25.07
C LEU A 5 34.22 56.01 -24.33
N CYS A 6 33.94 56.14 -23.03
CA CYS A 6 33.29 55.10 -22.23
C CYS A 6 31.81 54.98 -22.63
N SER A 7 31.39 53.82 -23.13
CA SER A 7 29.97 53.49 -23.30
C SER A 7 29.54 52.51 -22.22
N LEU A 8 28.73 53.01 -21.30
CA LEU A 8 28.04 52.27 -20.24
C LEU A 8 26.89 51.49 -20.88
N LEU A 9 26.96 50.15 -20.89
CA LEU A 9 25.89 49.29 -21.39
C LEU A 9 24.95 48.93 -20.22
N LEU A 10 23.77 49.54 -20.17
CA LEU A 10 22.68 49.14 -19.28
C LEU A 10 22.06 47.83 -19.78
N MET A 11 22.25 46.74 -19.04
CA MET A 11 21.50 45.50 -19.23
C MET A 11 20.14 45.64 -18.54
N LEU A 12 19.07 45.76 -19.34
CA LEU A 12 17.68 45.67 -18.87
C LEU A 12 17.38 44.21 -18.49
N GLY A 13 17.43 43.90 -17.19
CA GLY A 13 16.95 42.64 -16.66
C GLY A 13 15.42 42.55 -16.76
N GLY A 14 14.93 41.79 -17.73
CA GLY A 14 13.51 41.44 -17.82
C GLY A 14 13.12 40.49 -16.70
N CYS A 15 12.31 40.96 -15.75
CA CYS A 15 11.57 40.09 -14.85
C CYS A 15 10.59 39.24 -15.68
N GLN A 16 10.89 37.96 -15.89
CA GLN A 16 9.86 37.03 -16.32
C GLN A 16 9.00 36.67 -15.10
N PRO A 17 7.67 36.77 -15.19
CA PRO A 17 6.81 36.27 -14.13
C PRO A 17 6.99 34.75 -14.06
N LEU A 18 7.46 34.27 -12.91
CA LEU A 18 7.28 32.88 -12.51
C LEU A 18 5.77 32.63 -12.53
N TRP A 19 5.31 31.90 -13.54
CA TRP A 19 3.98 31.32 -13.53
C TRP A 19 3.94 30.41 -12.29
N ARG A 20 3.28 30.87 -11.23
CA ARG A 20 2.72 29.92 -10.26
C ARG A 20 1.63 29.21 -11.02
N ALA A 21 1.79 27.91 -11.23
CA ALA A 21 0.64 27.06 -11.48
C ALA A 21 -0.37 27.38 -10.39
N ASP A 22 -1.52 27.92 -10.78
CA ASP A 22 -2.62 28.13 -9.86
C ASP A 22 -3.03 26.74 -9.39
N ALA A 23 -2.60 26.38 -8.18
CA ALA A 23 -3.08 25.19 -7.53
C ALA A 23 -4.58 25.45 -7.32
N GLY A 24 -5.43 24.71 -8.04
CA GLY A 24 -6.86 24.70 -7.77
C GLY A 24 -7.14 24.46 -6.27
N PRO A 25 -8.40 24.63 -5.83
CA PRO A 25 -8.73 24.43 -4.42
C PRO A 25 -8.17 23.09 -3.91
N PRO A 26 -7.69 23.04 -2.65
CA PRO A 26 -7.16 21.80 -2.07
C PRO A 26 -8.12 20.65 -2.31
N ARG A 27 -7.65 19.57 -2.92
CA ARG A 27 -8.44 18.38 -3.20
C ARG A 27 -8.42 17.49 -1.97
N GLU A 28 -9.25 17.85 -1.01
CA GLU A 28 -9.34 17.19 0.29
C GLU A 28 -10.53 16.23 0.34
N TYR A 29 -10.33 15.03 0.90
CA TYR A 29 -11.30 13.96 0.96
C TYR A 29 -11.37 13.35 2.35
N ALA A 30 -12.61 13.22 2.84
CA ALA A 30 -13.01 12.58 4.08
C ALA A 30 -14.48 12.14 3.95
N GLY A 31 -14.86 11.03 4.61
CA GLY A 31 -16.22 10.52 4.67
C GLY A 31 -16.57 9.46 3.61
N ALA A 32 -17.87 9.22 3.44
CA ALA A 32 -18.40 8.13 2.64
C ALA A 32 -18.87 8.59 1.24
N PHE A 33 -18.50 7.83 0.20
CA PHE A 33 -18.76 8.13 -1.20
C PHE A 33 -19.47 6.97 -1.91
N GLY A 34 -20.69 7.23 -2.39
CA GLY A 34 -21.49 6.27 -3.17
C GLY A 34 -21.46 6.49 -4.69
N GLY A 35 -20.84 7.57 -5.15
CA GLY A 35 -20.69 7.90 -6.57
C GLY A 35 -19.37 7.42 -7.17
N ALA A 36 -19.12 7.81 -8.42
CA ALA A 36 -17.80 7.68 -9.03
C ALA A 36 -16.91 8.87 -8.64
N LEU A 37 -15.74 8.57 -8.10
CA LEU A 37 -14.73 9.52 -7.66
C LEU A 37 -13.43 9.30 -8.44
N VAL A 38 -12.77 10.40 -8.81
CA VAL A 38 -11.47 10.38 -9.48
C VAL A 38 -10.51 11.26 -8.70
N TRP A 39 -9.39 10.68 -8.28
CA TRP A 39 -8.26 11.38 -7.69
C TRP A 39 -7.14 11.50 -8.72
N GLU A 40 -6.59 12.71 -8.85
CA GLU A 40 -5.46 13.00 -9.73
C GLU A 40 -4.65 14.18 -9.19
N GLY A 41 -3.35 14.22 -9.50
CA GLY A 41 -2.44 15.25 -9.04
C GLY A 41 -2.09 15.07 -7.55
N VAL A 42 -2.15 16.15 -6.77
CA VAL A 42 -1.98 16.07 -5.31
C VAL A 42 -3.35 16.12 -4.66
N VAL A 43 -3.68 15.10 -3.88
CA VAL A 43 -4.92 15.01 -3.09
C VAL A 43 -4.58 14.78 -1.62
N THR A 44 -5.43 15.24 -0.72
CA THR A 44 -5.27 15.05 0.73
C THR A 44 -6.41 14.17 1.23
N MET A 45 -6.07 13.07 1.90
CA MET A 45 -6.98 12.28 2.71
C MET A 45 -6.87 12.80 4.14
N SER A 46 -7.78 13.69 4.52
CA SER A 46 -7.71 14.41 5.81
C SER A 46 -8.33 13.65 6.97
N ASP A 47 -9.16 12.67 6.65
CA ASP A 47 -9.78 11.71 7.57
C ASP A 47 -10.08 10.42 6.77
N ASP A 48 -10.75 9.47 7.40
CA ASP A 48 -11.19 8.23 6.77
C ASP A 48 -11.96 8.47 5.47
N VAL A 49 -11.72 7.63 4.47
CA VAL A 49 -12.45 7.63 3.21
C VAL A 49 -13.09 6.27 3.01
N LEU A 50 -14.42 6.25 2.92
CA LEU A 50 -15.19 5.05 2.63
C LEU A 50 -15.76 5.10 1.20
N ILE A 51 -15.46 4.08 0.41
CA ILE A 51 -16.14 3.84 -0.87
C ILE A 51 -17.29 2.86 -0.62
N LEU A 52 -18.52 3.36 -0.65
CA LEU A 52 -19.74 2.60 -0.37
C LEU A 52 -20.02 1.56 -1.47
N PRO A 53 -20.84 0.53 -1.18
CA PRO A 53 -21.36 -0.37 -2.22
C PRO A 53 -21.97 0.41 -3.39
N GLY A 54 -21.60 0.04 -4.63
CA GLY A 54 -22.01 0.75 -5.85
C GLY A 54 -21.17 1.99 -6.18
N GLY A 55 -20.44 2.56 -5.21
CA GLY A 55 -19.46 3.61 -5.41
C GLY A 55 -18.16 3.10 -6.04
N SER A 56 -17.37 4.03 -6.57
CA SER A 56 -16.05 3.72 -7.11
C SER A 56 -15.06 4.86 -6.91
N LEU A 57 -13.80 4.52 -6.67
CA LEU A 57 -12.68 5.44 -6.66
C LEU A 57 -11.64 5.01 -7.70
N THR A 58 -11.25 5.93 -8.59
CA THR A 58 -10.11 5.78 -9.49
C THR A 58 -9.02 6.76 -9.09
N ILE A 59 -7.80 6.28 -8.85
CA ILE A 59 -6.63 7.10 -8.56
C ILE A 59 -5.69 7.03 -9.76
N ARG A 60 -5.56 8.14 -10.48
CA ARG A 60 -4.82 8.23 -11.75
C ARG A 60 -3.30 8.07 -11.57
N PRO A 61 -2.56 7.66 -12.61
CA PRO A 61 -1.10 7.56 -12.54
C PRO A 61 -0.45 8.86 -12.07
N GLY A 62 0.61 8.75 -11.27
CA GLY A 62 1.38 9.89 -10.76
C GLY A 62 0.70 10.69 -9.65
N THR A 63 -0.45 10.23 -9.13
CA THR A 63 -1.14 10.90 -8.01
C THR A 63 -0.34 10.76 -6.72
N GLU A 64 -0.19 11.86 -5.99
CA GLU A 64 0.29 11.90 -4.60
C GLU A 64 -0.93 12.03 -3.68
N VAL A 65 -1.17 11.00 -2.87
CA VAL A 65 -2.20 10.97 -1.83
C VAL A 65 -1.53 11.31 -0.50
N ARG A 66 -1.78 12.52 -0.01
CA ARG A 66 -1.30 12.99 1.30
C ARG A 66 -2.23 12.49 2.38
N VAL A 67 -1.78 11.52 3.16
CA VAL A 67 -2.52 10.95 4.27
C VAL A 67 -2.22 11.79 5.51
N VAL A 68 -3.25 12.39 6.10
CA VAL A 68 -3.15 13.06 7.40
C VAL A 68 -3.41 11.99 8.46
N PRO A 69 -2.42 11.64 9.31
CA PRO A 69 -2.64 10.71 10.42
C PRO A 69 -3.79 11.17 11.32
N ALA A 70 -4.65 10.26 11.78
CA ALA A 70 -5.66 10.57 12.78
C ALA A 70 -5.02 10.62 14.18
N GLU A 71 -5.54 11.48 15.06
CA GLU A 71 -5.23 11.44 16.49
C GLU A 71 -6.21 10.46 17.12
N GLY A 72 -5.80 9.20 17.25
CA GLY A 72 -6.71 8.08 17.44
C GLY A 72 -7.76 8.28 18.53
N THR A 73 -9.04 8.14 18.17
CA THR A 73 -10.11 7.52 18.97
C THR A 73 -11.25 7.17 18.03
N GLN A 74 -11.61 5.88 17.97
CA GLN A 74 -12.67 5.35 17.12
C GLN A 74 -14.03 5.86 17.64
N ILE A 75 -14.77 6.63 16.82
CA ILE A 75 -16.13 7.08 17.17
C ILE A 75 -17.19 6.38 16.28
N ASP A 76 -16.78 5.77 15.17
CA ASP A 76 -17.70 5.19 14.18
C ASP A 76 -17.46 3.67 13.97
N PRO A 77 -18.49 2.81 14.16
CA PRO A 77 -18.40 1.37 13.96
C PRO A 77 -18.22 0.95 12.49
N GLU A 78 -18.31 1.87 11.53
CA GLU A 78 -18.16 1.56 10.12
C GLU A 78 -16.70 1.25 9.72
N TYR A 79 -15.71 1.74 10.47
CA TYR A 79 -14.27 1.62 10.18
C TYR A 79 -13.55 0.57 11.04
N PHE A 80 -12.45 0.01 10.52
CA PHE A 80 -11.72 -1.09 11.15
C PHE A 80 -10.59 -0.64 12.09
N SER A 81 -10.17 0.62 12.01
CA SER A 81 -9.05 1.17 12.78
C SER A 81 -9.42 2.52 13.40
N SER A 82 -8.69 2.93 14.43
CA SER A 82 -8.72 4.31 14.96
C SER A 82 -7.77 5.26 14.22
N LEU A 83 -7.03 4.74 13.23
CA LEU A 83 -6.14 5.50 12.35
C LEU A 83 -6.82 5.75 11.00
N THR A 84 -6.39 6.80 10.29
CA THR A 84 -6.89 7.17 8.96
C THR A 84 -6.89 5.97 8.01
N GLU A 85 -8.05 5.63 7.46
CA GLU A 85 -8.28 4.43 6.65
C GLU A 85 -8.87 4.78 5.27
N LEU A 86 -8.40 4.11 4.22
CA LEU A 86 -9.13 4.00 2.95
C LEU A 86 -9.90 2.67 2.94
N LEU A 87 -11.19 2.73 3.30
CA LEU A 87 -12.08 1.59 3.34
C LEU A 87 -12.87 1.45 2.04
N VAL A 88 -12.88 0.27 1.45
CA VAL A 88 -13.48 -0.02 0.15
C VAL A 88 -14.48 -1.14 0.27
N ARG A 89 -15.77 -0.81 0.16
CA ARG A 89 -16.90 -1.76 -0.04
C ARG A 89 -17.44 -1.70 -1.47
N GLY A 90 -17.15 -0.63 -2.21
CA GLY A 90 -17.38 -0.48 -3.65
C GLY A 90 -16.20 -0.98 -4.48
N ARG A 91 -15.78 -0.22 -5.49
CA ARG A 91 -14.62 -0.54 -6.35
C ARG A 91 -13.49 0.47 -6.17
N LEU A 92 -12.25 -0.02 -6.15
CA LEU A 92 -11.05 0.83 -6.17
C LEU A 92 -10.17 0.47 -7.38
N ALA A 93 -9.72 1.47 -8.12
CA ALA A 93 -8.72 1.34 -9.18
C ALA A 93 -7.58 2.32 -8.93
N ILE A 94 -6.44 1.82 -8.45
CA ILE A 94 -5.19 2.57 -8.41
C ILE A 94 -4.41 2.23 -9.67
N GLU A 95 -4.32 3.21 -10.57
CA GLU A 95 -3.82 3.03 -11.94
C GLU A 95 -2.38 3.53 -12.10
N GLY A 96 -1.56 3.37 -11.06
CA GLY A 96 -0.14 3.70 -11.15
C GLY A 96 0.53 2.95 -12.30
N THR A 97 1.65 3.50 -12.77
CA THR A 97 2.56 2.83 -13.71
C THR A 97 3.97 2.83 -13.16
N ALA A 98 4.87 1.99 -13.69
CA ALA A 98 6.28 2.02 -13.30
C ALA A 98 6.94 3.42 -13.47
N ALA A 99 6.51 4.20 -14.47
CA ALA A 99 7.02 5.55 -14.72
C ALA A 99 6.32 6.64 -13.87
N ALA A 100 5.07 6.40 -13.47
CA ALA A 100 4.26 7.33 -12.71
C ALA A 100 3.45 6.55 -11.65
N PRO A 101 4.10 6.11 -10.56
CA PRO A 101 3.42 5.38 -9.50
C PRO A 101 2.45 6.30 -8.75
N VAL A 102 1.42 5.71 -8.14
CA VAL A 102 0.59 6.41 -7.16
C VAL A 102 1.28 6.30 -5.81
N ARG A 103 1.44 7.42 -5.09
CA ARG A 103 2.19 7.45 -3.82
C ARG A 103 1.28 7.88 -2.68
N PHE A 104 1.25 7.09 -1.62
CA PHE A 104 0.65 7.48 -0.35
C PHE A 104 1.74 8.03 0.54
N THR A 105 1.67 9.31 0.87
CA THR A 105 2.69 10.03 1.64
C THR A 105 2.10 10.58 2.91
N ILE A 106 2.78 10.40 4.03
CA ILE A 106 2.31 10.87 5.34
C ILE A 106 2.54 12.38 5.46
N VAL A 107 1.51 13.09 5.92
CA VAL A 107 1.65 14.49 6.34
C VAL A 107 2.31 14.53 7.72
N GLU A 108 3.61 14.85 7.72
CA GLU A 108 4.41 14.91 8.94
C GLU A 108 3.99 16.06 9.87
N ARG A 109 3.91 15.75 11.17
CA ARG A 109 3.73 16.72 12.25
C ARG A 109 4.37 16.20 13.54
N PRO A 110 4.66 17.06 14.53
CA PRO A 110 5.22 16.59 15.80
C PRO A 110 4.36 15.49 16.43
N GLY A 111 4.98 14.37 16.81
CA GLY A 111 4.30 13.26 17.47
C GLY A 111 3.70 12.19 16.55
N VAL A 112 3.88 12.26 15.22
CA VAL A 112 3.49 11.15 14.33
C VAL A 112 4.37 9.94 14.59
N GLU A 113 3.73 8.80 14.89
CA GLU A 113 4.40 7.52 15.12
C GLU A 113 4.96 6.91 13.82
N GLU A 114 5.80 5.87 13.94
CA GLU A 114 6.32 5.14 12.78
C GLU A 114 5.19 4.56 11.93
N ILE A 115 4.19 3.96 12.57
CA ILE A 115 2.92 3.57 11.94
C ILE A 115 1.97 4.76 12.02
N ALA A 116 1.63 5.32 10.87
CA ALA A 116 1.00 6.63 10.78
C ALA A 116 -0.47 6.58 10.31
N TRP A 117 -0.92 5.44 9.77
CA TRP A 117 -2.28 5.29 9.26
C TRP A 117 -2.68 3.81 9.17
N ALA A 118 -3.96 3.51 8.94
CA ALA A 118 -4.44 2.13 8.91
C ALA A 118 -4.00 1.39 7.64
N GLY A 119 -4.01 2.07 6.51
CA GLY A 119 -3.76 1.51 5.17
C GLY A 119 -5.02 1.44 4.30
N ILE A 120 -5.04 0.47 3.38
CA ILE A 120 -6.16 0.27 2.44
C ILE A 120 -6.87 -1.04 2.77
N THR A 121 -8.17 -0.97 3.08
CA THR A 121 -8.99 -2.15 3.40
C THR A 121 -10.03 -2.40 2.32
N PHE A 122 -9.99 -3.57 1.69
CA PHE A 122 -11.06 -4.11 0.85
C PHE A 122 -11.98 -5.00 1.68
N ASP A 123 -13.16 -4.50 2.01
CA ASP A 123 -14.16 -5.19 2.84
C ASP A 123 -15.36 -5.62 1.99
N GLY A 124 -15.42 -6.90 1.62
CA GLY A 124 -16.48 -7.43 0.76
C GLY A 124 -16.54 -6.79 -0.65
N ALA A 125 -15.50 -6.04 -1.04
CA ALA A 125 -15.46 -5.31 -2.30
C ALA A 125 -15.61 -6.26 -3.50
N PRO A 126 -16.55 -5.99 -4.44
CA PRO A 126 -16.77 -6.83 -5.63
C PRO A 126 -15.65 -6.76 -6.68
N GLY A 127 -14.63 -5.93 -6.45
CA GLY A 127 -13.43 -5.89 -7.27
C GLY A 127 -12.52 -4.73 -6.89
N GLY A 128 -11.25 -4.85 -7.29
CA GLY A 128 -10.26 -3.81 -7.07
C GLY A 128 -8.98 -4.07 -7.83
N THR A 129 -8.28 -3.00 -8.17
CA THR A 129 -6.92 -3.07 -8.73
C THR A 129 -6.03 -2.09 -7.98
N VAL A 130 -4.85 -2.56 -7.59
CA VAL A 130 -3.78 -1.75 -7.02
C VAL A 130 -2.54 -1.98 -7.86
N ARG A 131 -2.24 -1.04 -8.76
CA ARG A 131 -1.10 -1.14 -9.67
C ARG A 131 -0.08 -0.06 -9.40
N HIS A 132 1.18 -0.46 -9.27
CA HIS A 132 2.31 0.44 -9.05
C HIS A 132 2.03 1.54 -8.01
N ALA A 133 1.47 1.12 -6.88
CA ALA A 133 1.31 1.96 -5.71
C ALA A 133 2.58 1.93 -4.85
N VAL A 134 2.86 3.03 -4.16
CA VAL A 134 3.85 3.08 -3.08
C VAL A 134 3.09 3.39 -1.80
N ILE A 135 3.07 2.43 -0.89
CA ILE A 135 2.33 2.45 0.38
C ILE A 135 3.36 2.27 1.48
N GLU A 136 3.47 3.26 2.37
CA GLU A 136 4.44 3.23 3.45
C GLU A 136 3.78 3.53 4.80
N ARG A 137 4.35 2.99 5.89
CA ARG A 137 3.99 3.35 7.28
C ARG A 137 2.53 3.11 7.65
N ALA A 138 1.90 2.11 7.02
CA ALA A 138 0.55 1.66 7.35
C ALA A 138 0.58 0.56 8.42
N GLU A 139 -0.45 0.47 9.24
CA GLU A 139 -0.64 -0.70 10.12
C GLU A 139 -0.82 -1.97 9.28
N THR A 140 -1.62 -1.91 8.23
CA THR A 140 -1.66 -2.96 7.20
C THR A 140 -1.68 -2.29 5.84
N GLY A 141 -0.62 -2.46 5.05
CA GLY A 141 -0.53 -1.80 3.75
C GLY A 141 -1.76 -2.07 2.88
N ILE A 142 -2.13 -3.35 2.72
CA ILE A 142 -3.40 -3.74 2.10
C ILE A 142 -4.06 -4.90 2.87
N ARG A 143 -5.31 -4.71 3.29
CA ARG A 143 -6.14 -5.73 3.94
C ARG A 143 -7.27 -6.19 3.02
N CYS A 144 -7.41 -7.49 2.81
CA CYS A 144 -8.48 -8.10 2.02
C CYS A 144 -9.37 -8.96 2.93
N VAL A 145 -10.65 -8.58 3.05
CA VAL A 145 -11.67 -9.31 3.83
C VAL A 145 -12.77 -9.75 2.89
N GLY A 146 -12.89 -11.06 2.62
CA GLY A 146 -13.92 -11.58 1.72
C GLY A 146 -13.89 -11.00 0.30
N SER A 147 -12.73 -10.49 -0.13
CA SER A 147 -12.54 -9.75 -1.38
C SER A 147 -11.42 -10.36 -2.24
N ALA A 148 -11.37 -9.98 -3.51
CA ALA A 148 -10.43 -10.53 -4.48
C ALA A 148 -9.80 -9.46 -5.40
N PRO A 149 -9.12 -8.43 -4.86
CA PRO A 149 -8.42 -7.46 -5.69
C PRO A 149 -7.20 -8.07 -6.39
N GLU A 150 -6.78 -7.43 -7.49
CA GLU A 150 -5.45 -7.61 -8.06
C GLU A 150 -4.50 -6.54 -7.51
N ILE A 151 -3.40 -6.96 -6.91
CA ILE A 151 -2.35 -6.11 -6.35
C ILE A 151 -1.07 -6.43 -7.12
N ALA A 152 -0.60 -5.50 -7.95
CA ALA A 152 0.46 -5.78 -8.91
C ALA A 152 1.52 -4.67 -8.99
N GLY A 153 2.79 -5.07 -9.05
CA GLY A 153 3.91 -4.16 -9.31
C GLY A 153 4.06 -3.03 -8.29
N SER A 154 3.52 -3.21 -7.08
CA SER A 154 3.45 -2.20 -6.03
C SER A 154 4.55 -2.40 -4.99
N GLU A 155 4.82 -1.34 -4.25
CA GLU A 155 5.82 -1.26 -3.20
C GLU A 155 5.13 -0.96 -1.87
N LEU A 156 5.25 -1.89 -0.92
CA LEU A 156 4.72 -1.78 0.43
C LEU A 156 5.91 -1.84 1.38
N ARG A 157 6.22 -0.74 2.07
CA ARG A 157 7.42 -0.66 2.92
C ARG A 157 7.13 -0.09 4.30
N ARG A 158 7.81 -0.57 5.33
CA ARG A 158 7.63 -0.05 6.70
C ARG A 158 6.17 -0.08 7.14
N CYS A 159 5.39 -0.99 6.58
CA CYS A 159 4.05 -1.28 7.08
C CYS A 159 4.22 -2.31 8.19
N ARG A 160 3.45 -2.22 9.29
CA ARG A 160 3.50 -3.26 10.32
C ARG A 160 3.22 -4.62 9.68
N TYR A 161 2.11 -4.74 8.96
CA TYR A 161 1.85 -5.86 8.06
C TYR A 161 1.81 -5.39 6.61
N GLY A 162 2.47 -6.10 5.70
CA GLY A 162 2.42 -5.79 4.27
C GLY A 162 1.02 -6.02 3.70
N ILE A 163 0.63 -7.28 3.56
CA ILE A 163 -0.70 -7.67 3.03
C ILE A 163 -1.33 -8.73 3.93
N ILE A 164 -2.60 -8.51 4.31
CA ILE A 164 -3.40 -9.50 5.03
C ILE A 164 -4.55 -9.95 4.14
N ALA A 165 -4.66 -11.25 3.88
CA ALA A 165 -5.79 -11.89 3.24
C ALA A 165 -6.56 -12.73 4.27
N GLN A 166 -7.84 -12.43 4.49
CA GLN A 166 -8.68 -13.15 5.43
C GLN A 166 -10.12 -13.37 4.95
N ALA A 167 -10.87 -14.18 5.70
CA ALA A 167 -12.30 -14.43 5.53
C ALA A 167 -12.66 -14.91 4.11
N GLY A 168 -11.96 -15.94 3.61
CA GLY A 168 -12.19 -16.49 2.27
C GLY A 168 -11.75 -15.59 1.10
N SER A 169 -11.03 -14.50 1.38
CA SER A 169 -10.44 -13.65 0.34
C SER A 169 -9.46 -14.44 -0.55
N HIS A 170 -9.35 -14.03 -1.81
CA HIS A 170 -8.51 -14.67 -2.81
C HIS A 170 -7.89 -13.63 -3.76
N PRO A 171 -7.13 -12.65 -3.21
CA PRO A 171 -6.45 -11.65 -4.03
C PRO A 171 -5.37 -12.27 -4.92
N ARG A 172 -5.07 -11.59 -6.04
CA ARG A 172 -3.89 -11.86 -6.87
C ARG A 172 -2.79 -10.89 -6.46
N ILE A 173 -1.70 -11.39 -5.90
CA ILE A 173 -0.58 -10.60 -5.38
C ILE A 173 0.63 -10.87 -6.28
N LEU A 174 0.92 -9.96 -7.19
CA LEU A 174 1.80 -10.17 -8.35
C LEU A 174 2.96 -9.19 -8.39
N ASP A 175 4.20 -9.67 -8.44
CA ASP A 175 5.37 -8.86 -8.74
C ASP A 175 5.53 -7.62 -7.81
N ASN A 176 5.10 -7.74 -6.55
CA ASN A 176 5.20 -6.67 -5.56
C ASN A 176 6.51 -6.75 -4.77
N ARG A 177 6.91 -5.62 -4.21
CA ARG A 177 8.00 -5.49 -3.24
C ARG A 177 7.38 -5.18 -1.88
N ILE A 178 7.49 -6.10 -0.93
CA ILE A 178 6.90 -6.01 0.41
C ILE A 178 8.05 -6.13 1.41
N GLU A 179 8.36 -5.05 2.14
CA GLU A 179 9.62 -4.99 2.87
C GLU A 179 9.58 -4.20 4.19
N ASP A 180 10.57 -4.50 5.02
CA ASP A 180 11.01 -3.70 6.17
C ASP A 180 9.87 -3.41 7.17
N GLY A 181 9.12 -4.43 7.58
CA GLY A 181 7.99 -4.33 8.51
C GLY A 181 7.97 -5.44 9.56
N GLU A 182 6.92 -5.56 10.35
CA GLU A 182 6.78 -6.67 11.33
C GLU A 182 6.52 -7.99 10.58
N GLY A 183 5.55 -8.00 9.67
CA GLY A 183 5.18 -9.18 8.87
C GLY A 183 4.89 -8.88 7.40
N GLY A 184 5.19 -9.83 6.52
CA GLY A 184 5.04 -9.67 5.07
C GLY A 184 3.61 -9.93 4.58
N VAL A 185 3.29 -11.20 4.29
CA VAL A 185 1.96 -11.61 3.79
C VAL A 185 1.32 -12.63 4.72
N PHE A 186 0.13 -12.34 5.23
CA PHE A 186 -0.59 -13.19 6.16
C PHE A 186 -1.87 -13.72 5.51
N CYS A 187 -2.01 -15.05 5.51
CA CYS A 187 -3.16 -15.77 4.99
C CYS A 187 -3.96 -16.38 6.16
N TRP A 188 -5.14 -15.85 6.43
CA TRP A 188 -5.99 -16.23 7.57
C TRP A 188 -7.38 -16.70 7.14
N ARG A 189 -8.06 -17.44 8.03
CA ARG A 189 -9.52 -17.69 7.98
C ARG A 189 -10.01 -18.11 6.58
N GLY A 190 -9.42 -19.17 6.05
CA GLY A 190 -9.82 -19.80 4.79
C GLY A 190 -9.43 -19.03 3.52
N SER A 191 -8.51 -18.08 3.60
CA SER A 191 -8.04 -17.32 2.45
C SER A 191 -7.25 -18.17 1.45
N LYS A 192 -7.30 -17.79 0.17
CA LYS A 192 -6.69 -18.51 -0.95
C LYS A 192 -6.02 -17.56 -1.95
N PRO A 193 -5.09 -16.70 -1.51
CA PRO A 193 -4.45 -15.75 -2.41
C PRO A 193 -3.50 -16.47 -3.40
N TYR A 194 -3.32 -15.89 -4.58
CA TYR A 194 -2.30 -16.30 -5.55
C TYR A 194 -1.13 -15.34 -5.48
N LEU A 195 0.00 -15.79 -4.93
CA LEU A 195 1.23 -15.02 -4.78
C LEU A 195 2.21 -15.43 -5.87
N LYS A 196 2.56 -14.49 -6.76
CA LYS A 196 3.49 -14.74 -7.84
C LYS A 196 4.55 -13.65 -7.96
N GLY A 197 5.83 -14.03 -8.07
CA GLY A 197 6.89 -13.10 -8.44
C GLY A 197 7.18 -12.01 -7.40
N ASN A 198 6.64 -12.13 -6.19
CA ASN A 198 6.82 -11.11 -5.16
C ASN A 198 8.20 -11.23 -4.52
N ARG A 199 8.77 -10.08 -4.13
CA ARG A 199 9.92 -9.99 -3.24
C ARG A 199 9.43 -9.57 -1.86
N ILE A 200 9.63 -10.46 -0.88
CA ILE A 200 9.17 -10.29 0.51
C ILE A 200 10.39 -10.38 1.42
N ALA A 201 10.80 -9.28 2.03
CA ALA A 201 12.12 -9.24 2.68
C ALA A 201 12.25 -8.29 3.85
N GLY A 202 13.15 -8.63 4.78
CA GLY A 202 13.53 -7.75 5.89
C GLY A 202 12.43 -7.58 6.94
N HIS A 203 11.54 -8.56 7.09
CA HIS A 203 10.52 -8.53 8.14
C HIS A 203 11.08 -9.01 9.48
N ASP A 204 10.69 -8.33 10.56
CA ASP A 204 11.11 -8.65 11.93
C ASP A 204 10.54 -10.00 12.40
N GLU A 205 9.45 -10.47 11.80
CA GLU A 205 8.80 -11.76 12.06
C GLU A 205 8.70 -12.61 10.77
N GLU A 206 7.49 -13.02 10.37
CA GLU A 206 7.26 -13.86 9.18
C GLU A 206 7.24 -13.07 7.86
N GLY A 207 7.95 -13.58 6.87
CA GLY A 207 7.78 -13.18 5.47
C GLY A 207 6.40 -13.61 4.96
N ILE A 208 6.05 -14.89 5.10
CA ILE A 208 4.70 -15.39 4.77
C ILE A 208 4.19 -16.29 5.89
N PHE A 209 3.03 -15.93 6.45
CA PHE A 209 2.29 -16.74 7.40
C PHE A 209 1.06 -17.37 6.75
N VAL A 210 0.79 -18.65 7.06
CA VAL A 210 -0.40 -19.36 6.59
C VAL A 210 -1.10 -20.14 7.71
N ASP A 211 -2.34 -19.75 7.97
CA ASP A 211 -3.24 -20.38 8.93
C ASP A 211 -3.71 -21.79 8.48
N ALA A 212 -4.19 -22.58 9.43
CA ALA A 212 -4.51 -23.99 9.25
C ALA A 212 -5.53 -24.28 8.13
N ASP A 213 -6.49 -23.38 7.94
CA ASP A 213 -7.56 -23.49 6.95
C ASP A 213 -7.29 -22.71 5.64
N SER A 214 -6.20 -21.95 5.58
CA SER A 214 -5.83 -21.14 4.42
C SER A 214 -4.98 -21.92 3.43
N ARG A 215 -5.14 -21.64 2.14
CA ARG A 215 -4.49 -22.38 1.04
C ARG A 215 -4.04 -21.42 -0.06
N PRO A 216 -2.96 -20.64 0.16
CA PRO A 216 -2.38 -19.81 -0.88
C PRO A 216 -1.70 -20.67 -1.94
N TRP A 217 -1.53 -20.10 -3.13
CA TRP A 217 -0.63 -20.65 -4.14
C TRP A 217 0.61 -19.77 -4.23
N LEU A 218 1.79 -20.39 -4.04
CA LEU A 218 3.08 -19.71 -4.01
C LEU A 218 3.89 -20.05 -5.28
N ASP A 219 3.99 -19.11 -6.22
CA ASP A 219 4.68 -19.28 -7.52
C ASP A 219 5.85 -18.30 -7.66
N ARG A 220 7.10 -18.79 -7.63
CA ARG A 220 8.30 -17.97 -7.89
C ARG A 220 8.37 -16.68 -7.06
N ASN A 221 8.09 -16.79 -5.76
CA ASN A 221 8.32 -15.67 -4.84
C ASN A 221 9.74 -15.76 -4.28
N THR A 222 10.35 -14.61 -3.99
CA THR A 222 11.64 -14.51 -3.30
C THR A 222 11.38 -13.98 -1.89
N VAL A 223 11.60 -14.82 -0.88
CA VAL A 223 11.35 -14.54 0.53
C VAL A 223 12.67 -14.67 1.30
N THR A 224 13.23 -13.53 1.70
CA THR A 224 14.63 -13.47 2.16
C THR A 224 14.85 -12.48 3.31
N GLY A 225 15.78 -12.77 4.22
CA GLY A 225 16.18 -11.81 5.25
C GLY A 225 15.11 -11.51 6.29
N ASN A 226 14.10 -12.38 6.43
CA ASN A 226 13.09 -12.29 7.49
C ASN A 226 13.52 -13.12 8.70
N ALA A 227 12.92 -12.91 9.87
CA ALA A 227 13.14 -13.82 10.99
C ALA A 227 12.64 -15.23 10.66
N ILE A 228 11.47 -15.36 10.03
CA ILE A 228 10.96 -16.62 9.49
C ILE A 228 10.54 -16.40 8.04
N GLY A 229 11.06 -17.19 7.10
CA GLY A 229 10.67 -17.12 5.69
C GLY A 229 9.21 -17.51 5.49
N LEU A 230 8.89 -18.79 5.74
CA LEU A 230 7.54 -19.33 5.72
C LEU A 230 7.16 -19.88 7.10
N ALA A 231 6.03 -19.45 7.67
CA ALA A 231 5.42 -20.07 8.83
C ALA A 231 4.08 -20.70 8.45
N LEU A 232 4.02 -22.03 8.44
CA LEU A 232 2.92 -22.78 7.83
C LEU A 232 2.27 -23.75 8.83
N TYR A 233 0.98 -23.62 9.06
CA TYR A 233 0.19 -24.73 9.60
C TYR A 233 -0.01 -25.88 8.60
N PRO A 234 -0.42 -25.64 7.33
CA PRO A 234 -0.56 -26.71 6.37
C PRO A 234 0.80 -27.20 5.86
N ARG A 235 1.07 -28.48 6.07
CA ARG A 235 2.36 -29.12 5.75
C ARG A 235 2.46 -29.60 4.30
N ASP A 236 1.34 -29.61 3.59
CA ASP A 236 1.18 -30.10 2.22
C ASP A 236 1.16 -28.96 1.18
N LEU A 237 1.40 -27.72 1.60
CA LEU A 237 1.44 -26.60 0.65
C LEU A 237 2.66 -26.72 -0.27
N PRO A 238 2.46 -26.69 -1.60
CA PRO A 238 3.56 -26.60 -2.53
C PRO A 238 4.19 -25.20 -2.49
N PHE A 239 5.52 -25.15 -2.41
CA PHE A 239 6.31 -23.94 -2.57
C PHE A 239 7.66 -24.28 -3.20
N ASP A 240 8.30 -23.29 -3.83
CA ASP A 240 9.68 -23.43 -4.31
C ASP A 240 10.65 -23.05 -3.19
N ALA A 241 11.31 -24.04 -2.62
CA ALA A 241 12.25 -23.83 -1.52
C ALA A 241 13.45 -22.95 -1.90
N ASN A 242 13.84 -22.90 -3.19
CA ASN A 242 14.92 -22.01 -3.62
C ASN A 242 14.53 -20.53 -3.55
N GLY A 243 13.22 -20.26 -3.58
CA GLY A 243 12.68 -18.92 -3.36
C GLY A 243 12.69 -18.49 -1.89
N ILE A 244 12.95 -19.40 -0.95
CA ILE A 244 12.85 -19.16 0.50
C ILE A 244 14.21 -19.38 1.15
N GLU A 245 15.09 -18.38 1.07
CA GLU A 245 16.48 -18.50 1.52
C GLU A 245 16.99 -17.27 2.25
N GLY A 246 18.08 -17.40 3.00
CA GLY A 246 18.68 -16.28 3.72
C GLY A 246 17.80 -15.66 4.81
N ASN A 247 16.75 -16.35 5.26
CA ASN A 247 15.99 -16.00 6.46
C ASN A 247 16.69 -16.58 7.70
N ALA A 248 16.42 -16.07 8.90
CA ALA A 248 16.97 -16.67 10.12
C ALA A 248 16.45 -18.11 10.30
N GLU A 249 15.18 -18.36 9.96
CA GLU A 249 14.61 -19.68 9.73
C GLU A 249 13.84 -19.68 8.41
N ASN A 250 14.23 -20.49 7.42
CA ASN A 250 13.54 -20.48 6.12
C ASN A 250 12.11 -21.05 6.20
N LEU A 251 11.87 -22.07 7.00
CA LEU A 251 10.57 -22.73 7.13
C LEU A 251 10.32 -23.15 8.57
N ARG A 252 9.20 -22.69 9.11
CA ARG A 252 8.62 -23.13 10.39
C ARG A 252 7.29 -23.81 10.14
N LEU A 253 7.17 -25.08 10.53
CA LEU A 253 5.88 -25.78 10.55
C LEU A 253 5.20 -25.56 11.91
N LEU A 254 3.94 -25.12 11.87
CA LEU A 254 3.15 -24.75 13.03
C LEU A 254 2.12 -25.84 13.37
N GLY A 255 1.72 -25.89 14.65
CA GLY A 255 0.76 -26.87 15.16
C GLY A 255 1.36 -28.28 15.36
N PRO A 256 0.65 -29.17 16.07
CA PRO A 256 1.14 -30.50 16.37
C PRO A 256 1.40 -31.29 15.08
N ASP A 257 2.39 -32.17 15.09
CA ASP A 257 2.49 -33.24 14.11
C ASP A 257 1.17 -34.01 14.16
N LYS A 258 0.31 -33.88 13.14
CA LYS A 258 -0.81 -34.80 13.04
C LYS A 258 -0.22 -36.19 12.75
N PRO A 259 -0.54 -37.22 13.55
CA PRO A 259 -0.20 -38.59 13.21
C PRO A 259 -0.91 -39.04 11.92
#